data_AF-A0A8T7D455-F1
#
_entry.id   AF-A0A8T7D455-F1
#
_cell.length_a   1.000
_cell.length_b   1.000
_cell.length_c   1.000
_cell.angle_alpha   90.00
_cell.angle_beta   90.00
_cell.angle_gamma   90.00
#
_symmetry.space_group_name_H-M   'P 1'
#
loop_
_entity.id
_entity.type
_entity.pdbx_description
1 polymer ?
#
loop_
_entity_poly.entity_id
_entity_poly.type
_entity_poly.pdbx_seq_one_letter_code
_entity_poly.pdbx_strand_id
1 'polypeptide(L)'
;MMRKLVLSTATTLGFNVGSKRASLQFGVILFVLLLLAPISGAYALALADIELSSRLNEPLNARIPLRAFLATDMQTIQAGLADDRHFSRAGLERSSILSLLQFTTIRNQDGSAYIRITTDAPIDESFLSFIVEVNWSRGRILREYTLLLDPPVYVDTGSAMVAPIKEVAATADTTGAAKPSTSGSTPEKSTERVRVSSQSTSGRSDGTNVS
;
A
#
# COMPACT_ATOMS: atom_id res chain seq x y z
N MET A 1 56.25 -26.74 82.20
CA MET A 1 56.21 -25.50 81.40
C MET A 1 54.93 -24.75 81.74
N MET A 2 55.07 -23.58 82.37
CA MET A 2 54.01 -22.71 82.88
C MET A 2 53.70 -21.57 81.89
N ARG A 3 52.40 -21.37 81.62
CA ARG A 3 51.63 -20.11 81.50
C ARG A 3 52.18 -18.93 80.65
N LYS A 4 51.33 -18.46 79.71
CA LYS A 4 50.68 -17.11 79.60
C LYS A 4 50.22 -16.91 78.15
N LEU A 5 48.92 -17.01 77.80
CA LEU A 5 47.88 -15.96 77.84
C LEU A 5 48.35 -14.56 77.40
N VAL A 6 48.03 -14.18 76.16
CA VAL A 6 47.79 -12.77 75.77
C VAL A 6 46.53 -12.73 74.91
N LEU A 7 45.52 -12.05 75.44
CA LEU A 7 44.24 -11.72 74.83
C LEU A 7 44.44 -10.79 73.63
N SER A 8 43.83 -11.10 72.50
CA SER A 8 43.56 -10.11 71.46
C SER A 8 42.13 -9.60 71.64
N THR A 9 42.00 -8.34 72.03
CA THR A 9 40.73 -7.64 72.19
C THR A 9 40.15 -7.33 70.81
N ALA A 10 39.09 -8.02 70.42
CA ALA A 10 38.24 -7.59 69.34
C ALA A 10 37.45 -6.35 69.80
N THR A 11 37.88 -5.16 69.37
CA THR A 11 37.11 -3.92 69.50
C THR A 11 35.82 -4.06 68.70
N THR A 12 34.75 -4.48 69.37
CA THR A 12 33.38 -4.41 68.86
C THR A 12 32.98 -2.94 68.86
N LEU A 13 32.97 -2.34 67.67
CA LEU A 13 32.37 -1.03 67.44
C LEU A 13 30.86 -1.23 67.39
N GLY A 14 30.19 -1.00 68.52
CA GLY A 14 28.73 -1.02 68.60
C GLY A 14 28.15 0.11 67.77
N PHE A 15 27.65 -0.20 66.58
CA PHE A 15 26.86 0.75 65.78
C PHE A 15 25.41 0.69 66.29
N ASN A 16 25.12 1.49 67.31
CA ASN A 16 23.77 1.71 67.81
C ASN A 16 23.02 2.65 66.85
N VAL A 17 22.41 2.08 65.81
CA VAL A 17 21.49 2.80 64.93
C VAL A 17 20.12 2.86 65.59
N GLY A 18 19.78 4.02 66.14
CA GLY A 18 18.44 4.39 66.55
C GLY A 18 17.48 4.34 65.35
N SER A 19 16.69 3.27 65.29
CA SER A 19 16.00 2.75 64.10
C SER A 19 14.80 3.54 63.58
N LYS A 20 14.64 4.83 63.89
CA LYS A 20 13.50 5.63 63.38
C LYS A 20 13.86 6.57 62.24
N ARG A 21 15.08 7.13 62.21
CA ARG A 21 15.55 8.03 61.13
C ARG A 21 16.08 7.27 59.91
N ALA A 22 16.60 6.06 60.14
CA ALA A 22 17.09 5.17 59.09
C ALA A 22 15.96 4.63 58.20
N SER A 23 14.78 4.29 58.75
CA SER A 23 13.67 3.75 57.93
C SER A 23 13.16 4.75 56.88
N LEU A 24 13.19 6.06 57.20
CA LEU A 24 12.77 7.11 56.28
C LEU A 24 13.83 7.41 55.20
N GLN A 25 15.12 7.34 55.57
CA GLN A 25 16.25 7.54 54.64
C GLN A 25 16.37 6.40 53.63
N PHE A 26 16.18 5.14 54.05
CA PHE A 26 16.13 4.00 53.14
C PHE A 26 14.95 4.07 52.17
N GLY A 27 13.79 4.55 52.63
CA GLY A 27 12.63 4.78 51.77
C GLY A 27 12.89 5.82 50.68
N VAL A 28 13.55 6.93 51.02
CA VAL A 28 13.91 7.98 50.05
C VAL A 28 14.99 7.50 49.07
N ILE A 29 16.01 6.77 49.53
CA ILE A 29 17.05 6.22 48.64
C ILE A 29 16.46 5.18 47.69
N LEU A 30 15.57 4.31 48.15
CA LEU A 30 14.87 3.34 47.30
C LEU A 30 13.96 4.05 46.28
N PHE A 31 13.27 5.10 46.70
CA PHE A 31 12.42 5.90 45.82
C PHE A 31 13.24 6.65 44.75
N VAL A 32 14.37 7.24 45.12
CA VAL A 32 15.29 7.90 44.19
C VAL A 32 15.94 6.90 43.24
N LEU A 33 16.30 5.70 43.70
CA LEU A 33 16.85 4.64 42.84
C LEU A 33 15.80 4.13 41.83
N LEU A 34 14.53 4.05 42.24
CA LEU A 34 13.41 3.69 41.37
C LEU A 34 13.15 4.77 40.31
N LEU A 35 13.30 6.05 40.67
CA LEU A 35 13.21 7.20 39.75
C LEU A 35 14.39 7.29 38.78
N LEU A 36 15.55 6.73 39.15
CA LEU A 36 16.75 6.68 38.30
C LEU A 36 16.84 5.41 37.44
N ALA A 37 15.84 4.52 37.48
CA ALA A 37 15.81 3.34 36.63
C ALA A 37 15.76 3.78 35.15
N PRO A 38 16.65 3.27 34.28
CA PRO A 38 16.62 3.60 32.87
C PRO A 38 15.33 3.09 32.26
N ILE A 39 14.44 4.01 31.87
CA ILE A 39 13.26 3.69 31.06
C ILE A 39 13.79 3.29 29.70
N SER A 40 14.06 2.00 29.50
CA SER A 40 14.43 1.46 28.19
C SER A 40 13.28 1.72 27.23
N GLY A 41 13.48 2.64 26.28
CA GLY A 41 12.47 2.99 25.30
C GLY A 41 12.08 1.77 24.47
N ALA A 42 10.79 1.42 24.51
CA ALA A 42 10.23 0.40 23.64
C ALA A 42 9.98 1.02 22.25
N TYR A 43 10.90 0.82 21.32
CA TYR A 43 10.69 1.19 19.93
C TYR A 43 9.67 0.24 19.31
N ALA A 44 8.40 0.58 19.18
CA ALA A 44 7.47 -0.28 18.47
C ALA A 44 7.69 -0.15 16.96
N LEU A 45 7.79 -1.26 16.22
CA LEU A 45 7.72 -1.23 14.77
C LEU A 45 6.36 -0.63 14.39
N ALA A 46 6.38 0.48 13.66
CA ALA A 46 5.18 1.16 13.21
C ALA A 46 5.06 1.02 11.68
N LEU A 47 3.86 0.70 11.23
CA LEU A 47 3.52 0.71 9.80
C LEU A 47 2.94 2.09 9.46
N ALA A 48 3.41 2.71 8.38
CA ALA A 48 2.81 3.94 7.87
C ALA A 48 1.62 3.63 6.96
N ASP A 49 1.08 4.66 6.31
CA ASP A 49 0.02 4.48 5.31
C ASP A 49 0.56 3.77 4.07
N ILE A 50 -0.32 3.07 3.37
CA ILE A 50 0.01 2.38 2.15
C ILE A 50 0.05 3.37 0.98
N GLU A 51 1.08 3.27 0.16
CA GLU A 51 1.26 4.10 -1.02
C GLU A 51 1.17 3.22 -2.26
N LEU A 52 0.18 3.50 -3.11
CA LEU A 52 -0.12 2.74 -4.31
C LEU A 52 0.56 3.37 -5.53
N SER A 53 1.16 2.53 -6.39
CA SER A 53 1.85 2.96 -7.61
C SER A 53 1.28 2.33 -8.90
N SER A 54 0.31 1.41 -8.79
CA SER A 54 -0.31 0.71 -9.92
C SER A 54 -1.78 1.12 -10.09
N ARG A 55 -2.33 0.93 -11.30
CA ARG A 55 -3.75 1.17 -11.63
C ARG A 55 -4.53 -0.13 -11.77
N LEU A 56 -5.84 0.00 -12.04
CA LEU A 56 -6.70 -1.13 -12.40
C LEU A 56 -6.21 -1.80 -13.70
N ASN A 57 -6.30 -3.14 -13.76
CA ASN A 57 -5.80 -4.00 -14.82
C ASN A 57 -4.27 -4.01 -15.01
N GLU A 58 -3.52 -3.64 -13.97
CA GLU A 58 -2.06 -3.76 -13.92
C GLU A 58 -1.64 -4.69 -12.77
N PRO A 59 -0.43 -5.28 -12.82
CA PRO A 59 0.14 -5.94 -11.64
C PRO A 59 0.23 -4.94 -10.48
N LEU A 60 -0.19 -5.37 -9.30
CA LEU A 60 -0.19 -4.53 -8.12
C LEU A 60 1.24 -4.12 -7.78
N ASN A 61 1.41 -2.85 -7.42
CA ASN A 61 2.64 -2.36 -6.82
C ASN A 61 2.30 -1.31 -5.76
N ALA A 62 2.42 -1.71 -4.51
CA ALA A 62 2.20 -0.85 -3.36
C ALA A 62 3.36 -0.95 -2.37
N ARG A 63 3.53 0.08 -1.54
CA ARG A 63 4.54 0.13 -0.50
C ARG A 63 3.95 0.58 0.82
N ILE A 64 4.38 -0.06 1.92
CA ILE A 64 4.06 0.34 3.29
C ILE A 64 5.38 0.75 3.96
N PRO A 65 5.66 2.04 4.15
CA PRO A 65 6.84 2.50 4.87
C PRO A 65 6.86 1.99 6.31
N LEU A 66 8.04 1.54 6.76
CA LEU A 66 8.29 1.16 8.14
C LEU A 66 8.84 2.34 8.93
N ARG A 67 8.33 2.55 10.14
CA ARG A 67 8.72 3.62 11.05
C ARG A 67 9.16 3.02 12.40
N ALA A 68 9.99 3.76 13.13
CA ALA A 68 10.40 3.44 14.50
C ALA A 68 10.96 2.01 14.71
N PHE A 69 11.72 1.48 13.73
CA PHE A 69 12.35 0.16 13.81
C PHE A 69 13.82 0.24 14.22
N LEU A 70 14.36 -0.82 14.85
CA LEU A 70 15.79 -0.97 15.06
C LEU A 70 16.44 -1.69 13.87
N ALA A 71 17.71 -1.42 13.62
CA ALA A 71 18.48 -2.11 12.59
C ALA A 71 18.52 -3.64 12.80
N THR A 72 18.53 -4.11 14.05
CA THR A 72 18.48 -5.53 14.41
C THR A 72 17.16 -6.19 14.04
N ASP A 73 16.05 -5.46 14.06
CA ASP A 73 14.73 -6.03 13.74
C ASP A 73 14.58 -6.33 12.25
N MET A 74 15.30 -5.60 11.38
CA MET A 74 15.23 -5.72 9.92
C MET A 74 15.39 -7.17 9.41
N GLN A 75 16.25 -7.94 10.08
CA GLN A 75 16.53 -9.34 9.71
C GLN A 75 15.42 -10.31 10.14
N THR A 76 14.59 -9.89 11.08
CA THR A 76 13.52 -10.71 11.68
C THR A 76 12.13 -10.32 11.19
N ILE A 77 12.00 -9.23 10.43
CA ILE A 77 10.72 -8.73 9.96
C ILE A 77 10.16 -9.64 8.87
N GLN A 78 9.02 -10.24 9.17
CA GLN A 78 8.23 -11.05 8.26
C GLN A 78 6.86 -10.39 8.10
N ALA A 79 6.55 -9.99 6.88
CA ALA A 79 5.27 -9.40 6.52
C ALA A 79 4.45 -10.39 5.69
N GLY A 80 3.15 -10.41 5.91
CA GLY A 80 2.23 -11.25 5.15
C GLY A 80 0.78 -10.85 5.38
N LEU A 81 -0.11 -11.63 4.77
CA LEU A 81 -1.54 -11.51 5.00
C LEU A 81 -1.89 -12.16 6.35
N ALA A 82 -2.72 -11.50 7.16
CA ALA A 82 -3.21 -12.08 8.41
C ALA A 82 -4.02 -13.36 8.13
N ASP A 83 -4.31 -14.15 9.17
CA ASP A 83 -5.13 -15.36 9.04
C ASP A 83 -6.64 -15.08 8.86
N ASP A 84 -7.42 -16.10 8.50
CA ASP A 84 -8.86 -15.98 8.28
C ASP A 84 -9.63 -15.55 9.54
N ARG A 85 -9.09 -15.86 10.72
CA ARG A 85 -9.68 -15.49 12.01
C ARG A 85 -9.64 -13.98 12.19
N HIS A 86 -8.55 -13.34 11.80
CA HIS A 86 -8.42 -11.89 11.84
C HIS A 86 -9.37 -11.21 10.85
N PHE A 87 -9.49 -11.71 9.62
CA PHE A 87 -10.45 -11.20 8.63
C PHE A 87 -11.89 -11.30 9.13
N SER A 88 -12.28 -12.48 9.64
CA SER A 88 -13.64 -12.71 10.17
C SER A 88 -13.98 -11.79 11.33
N ARG A 89 -13.01 -11.48 12.20
CA ARG A 89 -13.19 -10.57 13.35
C ARG A 89 -13.31 -9.10 12.94
N ALA A 90 -12.64 -8.71 11.86
CA ALA A 90 -12.74 -7.37 11.28
C ALA A 90 -14.01 -7.19 10.43
N GLY A 91 -14.75 -8.28 10.16
CA GLY A 91 -15.88 -8.24 9.23
C GLY A 91 -15.45 -8.07 7.77
N LEU A 92 -14.20 -8.43 7.44
CA LEU A 92 -13.66 -8.36 6.10
C LEU A 92 -13.75 -9.72 5.41
N GLU A 93 -14.13 -9.71 4.13
CA GLU A 93 -14.05 -10.89 3.28
C GLU A 93 -12.61 -11.12 2.83
N ARG A 94 -12.15 -12.37 2.88
CA ARG A 94 -10.86 -12.75 2.30
C ARG A 94 -11.04 -13.24 0.87
N SER A 95 -11.05 -12.29 -0.07
CA SER A 95 -11.10 -12.63 -1.50
C SER A 95 -9.89 -13.48 -1.93
N SER A 96 -10.09 -14.38 -2.88
CA SER A 96 -9.05 -15.24 -3.45
C SER A 96 -7.93 -14.44 -4.11
N ILE A 97 -8.20 -13.22 -4.61
CA ILE A 97 -7.21 -12.33 -5.21
C ILE A 97 -6.09 -11.95 -4.23
N LEU A 98 -6.39 -11.93 -2.92
CA LEU A 98 -5.42 -11.60 -1.87
C LEU A 98 -4.32 -12.66 -1.74
N SER A 99 -4.55 -13.88 -2.25
CA SER A 99 -3.55 -14.94 -2.28
C SER A 99 -2.42 -14.69 -3.28
N LEU A 100 -2.64 -13.80 -4.26
CA LEU A 100 -1.65 -13.39 -5.25
C LEU A 100 -0.66 -12.36 -4.70
N LEU A 101 -0.96 -11.76 -3.53
CA LEU A 101 -0.14 -10.72 -2.92
C LEU A 101 1.18 -11.30 -2.41
N GLN A 102 2.27 -10.74 -2.89
CA GLN A 102 3.62 -11.04 -2.46
C GLN A 102 4.16 -9.91 -1.60
N PHE A 103 4.71 -10.25 -0.44
CA PHE A 103 5.23 -9.31 0.53
C PHE A 103 6.74 -9.41 0.60
N THR A 104 7.44 -8.31 0.35
CA THR A 104 8.91 -8.25 0.43
C THR A 104 9.34 -7.07 1.28
N THR A 105 10.15 -7.32 2.32
CA THR A 105 10.75 -6.26 3.13
C THR A 105 12.00 -5.72 2.44
N ILE A 106 12.04 -4.42 2.16
CA ILE A 106 13.15 -3.75 1.49
C ILE A 106 13.73 -2.68 2.41
N ARG A 107 15.06 -2.65 2.52
CA ARG A 107 15.80 -1.58 3.19
C ARG A 107 16.59 -0.79 2.14
N ASN A 108 16.36 0.51 2.11
CA ASN A 108 17.06 1.44 1.24
C ASN A 108 18.44 1.81 1.81
N GLN A 109 19.28 2.38 0.95
CA GLN A 109 20.63 2.82 1.33
C GLN A 109 20.61 4.02 2.28
N ASP A 110 19.56 4.84 2.24
CA ASP A 110 19.32 5.97 3.15
C ASP A 110 18.90 5.55 4.57
N GLY A 111 18.77 4.24 4.82
CA GLY A 111 18.35 3.67 6.09
C GLY A 111 16.83 3.57 6.27
N SER A 112 16.02 4.08 5.34
CA SER A 112 14.58 3.83 5.33
C SER A 112 14.27 2.39 4.96
N ALA A 113 13.11 1.90 5.39
CA ALA A 113 12.64 0.56 5.03
C ALA A 113 11.14 0.60 4.74
N TYR A 114 10.68 -0.34 3.90
CA TYR A 114 9.29 -0.49 3.55
C TYR A 114 8.98 -1.94 3.21
N ILE A 115 7.72 -2.33 3.34
CA ILE A 115 7.20 -3.58 2.80
C ILE A 115 6.65 -3.28 1.42
N ARG A 116 7.20 -3.91 0.40
CA ARG A 116 6.66 -3.91 -0.97
C ARG A 116 5.61 -5.00 -1.08
N ILE A 117 4.47 -4.65 -1.67
CA ILE A 117 3.37 -5.56 -1.97
C ILE A 117 3.19 -5.58 -3.48
N THR A 118 3.35 -6.75 -4.10
CA THR A 118 3.22 -6.91 -5.55
C THR A 118 2.38 -8.12 -5.92
N THR A 119 1.92 -8.18 -7.16
CA THR A 119 1.32 -9.38 -7.77
C THR A 119 2.02 -9.69 -9.08
N ASP A 120 2.04 -10.96 -9.48
CA ASP A 120 2.56 -11.35 -10.80
C ASP A 120 1.51 -11.14 -11.90
N ALA A 121 0.23 -11.29 -11.55
CA ALA A 121 -0.91 -11.14 -12.45
C ALA A 121 -1.57 -9.74 -12.28
N PRO A 122 -2.20 -9.21 -13.35
CA PRO A 122 -3.01 -8.00 -13.26
C PRO A 122 -4.18 -8.14 -12.29
N ILE A 123 -4.58 -7.03 -11.68
CA ILE A 123 -5.70 -6.94 -10.74
C ILE A 123 -6.82 -6.09 -11.35
N ASP A 124 -8.00 -6.68 -11.51
CA ASP A 124 -9.21 -6.07 -12.09
C ASP A 124 -10.23 -5.58 -11.05
N GLU A 125 -9.89 -5.72 -9.77
CA GLU A 125 -10.71 -5.25 -8.65
C GLU A 125 -10.55 -3.75 -8.41
N SER A 126 -11.67 -3.03 -8.31
CA SER A 126 -11.67 -1.57 -8.09
C SER A 126 -11.19 -1.15 -6.69
N PHE A 127 -11.35 -2.03 -5.71
CA PHE A 127 -10.80 -1.84 -4.37
C PHE A 127 -10.44 -3.18 -3.73
N LEU A 128 -9.39 -3.19 -2.91
CA LEU A 128 -8.98 -4.36 -2.14
C LEU A 128 -8.87 -3.98 -0.66
N SER A 129 -9.56 -4.70 0.21
CA SER A 129 -9.41 -4.57 1.66
C SER A 129 -8.74 -5.81 2.24
N PHE A 130 -7.69 -5.60 3.03
CA PHE A 130 -6.92 -6.69 3.60
C PHE A 130 -6.22 -6.29 4.89
N ILE A 131 -5.87 -7.31 5.69
CA ILE A 131 -5.14 -7.14 6.94
C ILE A 131 -3.72 -7.62 6.75
N VAL A 132 -2.75 -6.73 6.92
CA VAL A 132 -1.32 -7.07 6.92
C VAL A 132 -0.90 -7.41 8.33
N GLU A 133 -0.29 -8.58 8.48
CA GLU A 133 0.39 -9.01 9.69
C GLU A 133 1.89 -8.86 9.50
N VAL A 134 2.55 -8.20 10.46
CA VAL A 134 4.01 -8.08 10.49
C VAL A 134 4.54 -8.59 11.82
N ASN A 135 5.40 -9.60 11.76
CA ASN A 135 6.07 -10.23 12.89
C ASN A 135 7.54 -9.82 12.93
N TRP A 136 8.07 -9.54 14.12
CA TRP A 136 9.49 -9.26 14.34
C TRP A 136 9.94 -9.72 15.73
N SER A 137 11.24 -9.60 16.03
CA SER A 137 11.85 -10.15 17.26
C SER A 137 11.19 -9.72 18.58
N ARG A 138 10.54 -8.55 18.61
CA ARG A 138 9.96 -7.96 19.83
C ARG A 138 8.43 -7.92 19.81
N GLY A 139 7.78 -8.45 18.77
CA GLY A 139 6.32 -8.46 18.73
C GLY A 139 5.72 -8.69 17.34
N ARG A 140 4.43 -8.36 17.27
CA ARG A 140 3.60 -8.46 16.06
C ARG A 140 2.67 -7.26 15.99
N ILE A 141 2.37 -6.81 14.78
CA ILE A 141 1.36 -5.79 14.49
C ILE A 141 0.44 -6.29 13.38
N LEU A 142 -0.84 -5.98 13.50
CA LEU A 142 -1.83 -6.18 12.46
C LEU A 142 -2.39 -4.81 12.05
N ARG A 143 -2.51 -4.57 10.75
CA ARG A 143 -3.10 -3.33 10.23
C ARG A 143 -3.97 -3.60 9.02
N GLU A 144 -5.16 -3.03 9.07
CA GLU A 144 -6.10 -3.06 7.95
C GLU A 144 -5.70 -1.98 6.93
N TYR A 145 -5.74 -2.35 5.66
CA TYR A 145 -5.56 -1.44 4.54
C TYR A 145 -6.70 -1.61 3.56
N THR A 146 -7.04 -0.51 2.91
CA THR A 146 -7.93 -0.51 1.75
C THR A 146 -7.20 0.22 0.62
N LEU A 147 -7.06 -0.46 -0.51
CA LEU A 147 -6.52 0.09 -1.74
C LEU A 147 -7.67 0.41 -2.68
N LEU A 148 -7.57 1.56 -3.35
CA LEU A 148 -8.49 1.97 -4.41
C LEU A 148 -7.69 2.04 -5.70
N LEU A 149 -8.10 1.26 -6.70
CA LEU A 149 -7.45 1.22 -7.99
C LEU A 149 -8.27 2.04 -8.99
N ASP A 150 -7.66 3.12 -9.48
CA ASP A 150 -8.31 3.98 -10.46
C ASP A 150 -8.35 3.29 -11.84
N PRO A 151 -9.47 3.40 -12.58
CA PRO A 151 -9.54 2.92 -13.95
C PRO A 151 -8.59 3.71 -14.87
N PRO A 152 -8.09 3.10 -15.95
CA PRO A 152 -7.27 3.81 -16.92
C PRO A 152 -8.09 4.92 -17.60
N VAL A 153 -7.51 6.11 -17.68
CA VAL A 153 -8.03 7.21 -18.51
C VAL A 153 -7.60 6.97 -19.95
N TYR A 154 -8.55 6.57 -20.80
CA TYR A 154 -8.35 6.50 -22.24
C TYR A 154 -8.30 7.92 -22.80
N VAL A 155 -7.11 8.41 -23.14
CA VAL A 155 -6.98 9.61 -23.97
C VAL A 155 -7.15 9.17 -25.42
N ASP A 156 -8.31 9.50 -26.01
CA ASP A 156 -8.54 9.34 -27.44
C ASP A 156 -7.52 10.21 -28.17
N THR A 157 -6.42 9.61 -28.63
CA THR A 157 -5.41 10.31 -29.44
C THR A 157 -5.92 10.36 -30.88
N GLY A 158 -7.09 10.96 -31.06
CA GLY A 158 -7.69 11.26 -32.35
C GLY A 158 -7.13 12.58 -32.89
N SER A 159 -5.89 12.56 -33.38
CA SER A 159 -5.45 13.50 -34.41
C SER A 159 -4.20 12.98 -35.11
N ALA A 160 -4.41 12.03 -36.02
CA ALA A 160 -3.46 11.83 -37.11
C ALA A 160 -3.49 13.10 -37.97
N MET A 161 -2.57 14.02 -37.71
CA MET A 161 -2.26 15.11 -38.62
C MET A 161 -1.74 14.49 -39.92
N VAL A 162 -2.63 14.38 -40.91
CA VAL A 162 -2.26 14.00 -42.28
C VAL A 162 -1.32 15.08 -42.80
N ALA A 163 -0.04 14.74 -42.95
CA ALA A 163 0.94 15.61 -43.57
C ALA A 163 0.54 15.87 -45.03
N PRO A 164 0.61 17.11 -45.53
CA PRO A 164 0.34 17.38 -46.94
C PRO A 164 1.45 16.73 -47.78
N ILE A 165 1.06 15.77 -48.61
CA ILE A 165 1.89 15.22 -49.67
C ILE A 165 2.22 16.35 -50.65
N LYS A 166 3.48 16.79 -50.65
CA LYS A 166 4.02 17.71 -51.65
C LYS A 166 4.20 16.92 -52.94
N GLU A 167 3.25 17.09 -53.86
CA GLU A 167 3.29 16.53 -55.20
C GLU A 167 4.57 16.98 -55.92
N VAL A 168 5.44 16.00 -56.24
CA VAL A 168 6.65 16.21 -57.01
C VAL A 168 6.24 16.36 -58.47
N ALA A 169 6.32 17.60 -58.97
CA ALA A 169 6.17 17.89 -60.39
C ALA A 169 7.36 17.27 -61.16
N ALA A 170 7.09 16.18 -61.88
CA ALA A 170 7.93 15.71 -62.98
C ALA A 170 7.35 16.29 -64.28
N THR A 171 7.90 17.42 -64.73
CA THR A 171 7.57 17.98 -66.06
C THR A 171 8.44 17.28 -67.09
N ALA A 172 7.86 16.35 -67.85
CA ALA A 172 8.39 15.93 -69.14
C ALA A 172 7.82 16.84 -70.22
N ASP A 173 8.68 17.61 -70.89
CA ASP A 173 8.34 18.34 -72.09
C ASP A 173 8.15 17.38 -73.28
N THR A 174 7.03 17.50 -74.00
CA THR A 174 6.97 17.70 -75.47
C THR A 174 5.61 17.27 -76.04
N THR A 175 4.85 18.29 -76.48
CA THR A 175 4.05 18.38 -77.71
C THR A 175 3.02 17.30 -78.05
N GLY A 176 1.73 17.68 -78.04
CA GLY A 176 0.73 17.04 -78.90
C GLY A 176 -0.74 17.28 -78.55
N ALA A 177 -1.37 18.21 -79.27
CA ALA A 177 -2.80 18.24 -79.63
C ALA A 177 -3.89 18.62 -78.58
N ALA A 178 -4.31 19.89 -78.71
CA ALA A 178 -5.68 20.33 -79.04
C ALA A 178 -6.83 20.31 -77.99
N LYS A 179 -7.00 21.49 -77.37
CA LYS A 179 -8.20 22.36 -77.26
C LYS A 179 -9.37 21.97 -76.30
N PRO A 180 -9.90 22.94 -75.51
CA PRO A 180 -10.71 22.70 -74.33
C PRO A 180 -12.22 22.86 -74.57
N SER A 181 -13.03 22.38 -73.61
CA SER A 181 -14.43 22.79 -73.46
C SER A 181 -14.76 23.03 -71.99
N THR A 182 -15.16 24.26 -71.76
CA THR A 182 -15.53 24.91 -70.50
C THR A 182 -16.97 24.58 -70.10
N SER A 183 -17.26 24.81 -68.81
CA SER A 183 -18.58 24.99 -68.19
C SER A 183 -19.32 23.70 -67.84
N GLY A 184 -19.78 23.48 -66.61
CA GLY A 184 -19.87 24.34 -65.43
C GLY A 184 -20.76 23.61 -64.44
N SER A 185 -20.33 23.50 -63.19
CA SER A 185 -21.13 22.80 -62.16
C SER A 185 -21.02 23.53 -60.84
N THR A 186 -22.03 24.36 -60.56
CA THR A 186 -22.72 24.47 -59.27
C THR A 186 -23.97 25.33 -59.50
N PRO A 187 -25.02 25.29 -58.67
CA PRO A 187 -25.29 24.42 -57.52
C PRO A 187 -26.71 23.83 -57.52
N GLU A 188 -26.93 22.64 -56.94
CA GLU A 188 -28.29 22.30 -56.50
C GLU A 188 -28.31 21.71 -55.10
N LYS A 189 -28.98 22.47 -54.25
CA LYS A 189 -29.28 22.29 -52.84
C LYS A 189 -30.61 21.53 -52.74
N SER A 190 -30.69 20.67 -51.73
CA SER A 190 -31.92 20.16 -51.12
C SER A 190 -32.59 18.99 -51.82
N THR A 191 -32.82 17.91 -51.07
CA THR A 191 -34.14 17.38 -50.67
C THR A 191 -33.85 16.02 -50.01
N GLU A 192 -33.73 15.95 -48.68
CA GLU A 192 -34.82 15.53 -47.80
C GLU A 192 -35.53 14.27 -48.31
N ARG A 193 -35.18 13.09 -47.78
CA ARG A 193 -36.14 11.98 -47.73
C ARG A 193 -35.93 11.08 -46.52
N VAL A 194 -36.60 11.49 -45.46
CA VAL A 194 -37.25 10.65 -44.45
C VAL A 194 -37.56 9.24 -44.96
N ARG A 195 -37.12 8.22 -44.20
CA ARG A 195 -37.87 6.97 -44.05
C ARG A 195 -37.85 6.54 -42.59
N VAL A 196 -38.95 6.88 -41.93
CA VAL A 196 -39.47 6.24 -40.71
C VAL A 196 -40.37 5.07 -41.15
N SER A 197 -40.55 4.11 -40.23
CA SER A 197 -41.49 2.95 -40.25
C SER A 197 -40.91 1.68 -40.88
N SER A 198 -41.01 0.48 -40.27
CA SER A 198 -42.02 -0.10 -39.37
C SER A 198 -41.35 -1.21 -38.51
N GLN A 199 -41.53 -1.36 -37.19
CA GLN A 199 -42.73 -1.73 -36.41
C GLN A 199 -43.26 -3.16 -36.65
N SER A 200 -43.15 -4.03 -35.63
CA SER A 200 -44.14 -5.05 -35.18
C SER A 200 -43.47 -5.99 -34.15
N THR A 201 -43.69 -5.90 -32.83
CA THR A 201 -44.85 -6.31 -31.98
C THR A 201 -45.25 -7.78 -32.06
N SER A 202 -45.34 -8.41 -30.88
CA SER A 202 -46.15 -9.59 -30.45
C SER A 202 -45.26 -10.48 -29.58
N GLY A 203 -45.56 -10.93 -28.37
CA GLY A 203 -46.75 -11.05 -27.53
C GLY A 203 -46.32 -12.00 -26.38
N ARG A 204 -46.81 -11.95 -25.14
CA ARG A 204 -48.08 -12.52 -24.64
C ARG A 204 -47.71 -13.19 -23.30
N SER A 205 -48.00 -12.61 -22.13
CA SER A 205 -49.17 -12.85 -21.28
C SER A 205 -49.57 -14.33 -21.07
N ASP A 206 -49.24 -14.91 -19.92
CA ASP A 206 -50.09 -15.86 -19.15
C ASP A 206 -49.35 -16.21 -17.84
N GLY A 207 -49.89 -15.88 -16.65
CA GLY A 207 -50.57 -16.84 -15.76
C GLY A 207 -49.56 -17.33 -14.68
N THR A 208 -49.81 -17.41 -13.37
CA THR A 208 -51.04 -17.79 -12.67
C THR A 208 -50.84 -17.52 -11.16
N ASN A 209 -51.88 -16.93 -10.58
CA ASN A 209 -52.24 -16.88 -9.16
C ASN A 209 -52.49 -18.30 -8.61
N VAL A 210 -52.02 -18.68 -7.42
CA VAL A 210 -52.83 -19.21 -6.29
C VAL A 210 -51.98 -19.89 -5.18
N SER A 211 -52.40 -19.57 -3.94
CA SER A 211 -52.27 -20.30 -2.66
C SER A 211 -50.91 -20.46 -1.98
#